data_AF-A0A2S5UZ77-F1
#
_entry.id   AF-A0A2S5UZ77-F1
#
_cell.length_a   1.000
_cell.length_b   1.000
_cell.length_c   1.000
_cell.angle_alpha   90.00
_cell.angle_beta   90.00
_cell.angle_gamma   90.00
#
_symmetry.space_group_name_H-M   'P 1'
#
loop_
_entity.id
_entity.type
_entity.pdbx_description
1 polymer ?
#
loop_
_entity_poly.entity_id
_entity_poly.type
_entity_poly.pdbx_seq_one_letter_code
_entity_poly.pdbx_strand_id
1 'polypeptide(L)'
;MQVTTSVWLITIAVTIGFFVYEFFAHVRTPHEPTIRESARWSAFYIGLALLFGVGIGFVTDWRYGGEYFAGYLTEKALSLDNLFLFLIIMTGFAVPKIYQQKVLMIGIVIALIMRGGFIAVGAALIENFSWVFYLFGALLFVLAYQQIKGDHGDPSNNAFMRFVRRILPVTDEYHGDKLTVKKDGKRWVTPMLLTIVAIGFIDLVFALDSIPAIYGLTNEAYIVFTANAFALMGLRQLFFLIGGLLERLVYLSQGLAVILGFIAVKLVFHALHVNEVPFINGGEPLLWVPEIPIWFSLTFIGATIAVATIASLLKTRGDRDKAERATVQGEPIETAADAADATGARTSAAGSADADADADADASTSPRSSTNS
;
A
#
# COMPACT_ATOMS: atom_id res chain seq x y z
N MET A 1 -7.55 -4.85 -36.48
CA MET A 1 -8.43 -3.66 -36.51
C MET A 1 -7.60 -2.53 -37.10
N GLN A 2 -7.95 -2.01 -38.27
CA GLN A 2 -7.24 -0.84 -38.80
C GLN A 2 -7.80 0.41 -38.15
N VAL A 3 -7.16 0.88 -37.08
CA VAL A 3 -7.52 2.12 -36.40
C VAL A 3 -6.80 3.27 -37.08
N THR A 4 -7.56 4.24 -37.60
CA THR A 4 -6.98 5.42 -38.25
C THR A 4 -6.19 6.26 -37.25
N THR A 5 -5.15 6.94 -37.72
CA THR A 5 -4.34 7.85 -36.90
C THR A 5 -5.20 8.93 -36.23
N SER A 6 -6.27 9.38 -36.90
CA SER A 6 -7.22 10.33 -36.33
C SER A 6 -7.95 9.78 -35.11
N VAL A 7 -8.39 8.52 -35.13
CA VAL A 7 -9.03 7.88 -33.96
C VAL A 7 -8.03 7.74 -32.81
N TRP A 8 -6.79 7.34 -33.10
CA TRP A 8 -5.73 7.32 -32.09
C TRP A 8 -5.49 8.68 -31.44
N LEU A 9 -5.34 9.74 -32.24
CA LEU A 9 -5.11 11.09 -31.74
C LEU A 9 -6.29 11.60 -30.92
N ILE A 10 -7.53 11.36 -31.37
CA ILE A 10 -8.74 11.73 -30.64
C ILE A 10 -8.79 10.99 -29.30
N THR A 11 -8.60 9.66 -29.30
CA THR A 11 -8.65 8.86 -28.08
C THR A 11 -7.56 9.27 -27.09
N ILE A 12 -6.33 9.46 -27.54
CA ILE A 12 -5.24 9.96 -26.69
C ILE A 12 -5.56 11.34 -26.14
N ALA A 13 -6.05 12.27 -26.98
CA ALA A 13 -6.41 13.61 -26.55
C ALA A 13 -7.55 13.61 -25.52
N VAL A 14 -8.57 12.77 -25.72
CA VAL A 14 -9.68 12.59 -24.77
C VAL A 14 -9.17 11.98 -23.46
N THR A 15 -8.35 10.94 -23.52
CA THR A 15 -7.75 10.31 -22.33
C THR A 15 -6.91 11.32 -21.54
N ILE A 16 -5.99 12.03 -22.20
CA ILE A 16 -5.19 13.09 -21.57
C ILE A 16 -6.10 14.18 -21.00
N GLY A 17 -7.11 14.62 -21.75
CA GLY A 17 -8.09 15.60 -21.29
C GLY A 17 -8.81 15.17 -20.02
N PHE A 18 -9.20 13.90 -19.93
CA PHE A 18 -9.80 13.31 -18.72
C PHE A 18 -8.84 13.30 -17.53
N PHE A 19 -7.59 12.86 -17.72
CA PHE A 19 -6.60 12.85 -16.63
C PHE A 19 -6.21 14.26 -16.19
N VAL A 20 -6.10 15.20 -17.13
CA VAL A 20 -5.88 16.62 -16.85
C VAL A 20 -7.07 17.19 -16.07
N TYR A 21 -8.30 16.92 -16.50
CA TYR A 21 -9.50 17.32 -15.77
C TYR A 21 -9.51 16.73 -14.35
N GLU A 22 -9.24 15.43 -14.21
CA GLU A 22 -9.19 14.76 -12.91
C GLU A 22 -8.13 15.39 -12.00
N PHE A 23 -6.95 15.70 -12.54
CA PHE A 23 -5.87 16.39 -11.86
C PHE A 23 -6.29 17.79 -11.42
N PHE A 24 -6.76 18.66 -12.33
CA PHE A 24 -7.08 20.05 -11.98
C PHE A 24 -8.31 20.18 -11.07
N ALA A 25 -9.34 19.36 -11.29
CA ALA A 25 -10.56 19.39 -10.49
C ALA A 25 -10.31 18.99 -9.03
N HIS A 26 -9.29 18.18 -8.76
CA HIS A 26 -9.08 17.62 -7.42
C HIS A 26 -7.76 17.99 -6.75
N VAL A 27 -6.73 18.41 -7.49
CA VAL A 27 -5.48 18.96 -6.91
C VAL A 27 -5.72 20.33 -6.27
N ARG A 28 -6.68 21.13 -6.79
CA ARG A 28 -6.93 22.49 -6.28
C ARG A 28 -7.50 22.53 -4.87
N THR A 29 -8.10 21.44 -4.40
CA THR A 29 -8.72 21.34 -3.08
C THR A 29 -8.41 19.97 -2.47
N PRO A 30 -7.24 19.80 -1.84
CA PRO A 30 -6.89 18.57 -1.14
C PRO A 30 -7.91 18.28 -0.03
N HIS A 31 -8.80 17.33 -0.25
CA HIS A 31 -9.75 16.85 0.76
C HIS A 31 -9.76 15.34 0.70
N GLU A 32 -9.87 14.70 1.86
CA GLU A 32 -10.07 13.25 1.93
C GLU A 32 -11.49 12.93 1.43
N PRO A 33 -11.64 12.23 0.28
CA PRO A 33 -12.97 11.95 -0.26
C PRO A 33 -13.70 10.98 0.65
N THR A 34 -14.99 11.24 0.88
CA THR A 34 -15.81 10.31 1.68
C THR A 34 -16.02 8.99 0.93
N ILE A 35 -16.19 7.88 1.66
CA ILE A 35 -16.45 6.55 1.07
C ILE A 35 -17.60 6.59 0.04
N ARG A 36 -18.68 7.33 0.34
CA ARG A 36 -19.84 7.49 -0.57
C ARG A 36 -19.51 8.26 -1.83
N GLU A 37 -18.67 9.29 -1.73
CA GLU A 37 -18.20 10.05 -2.87
C GLU A 37 -17.29 9.19 -3.76
N SER A 38 -16.31 8.51 -3.16
CA SER A 38 -15.42 7.58 -3.84
C SER A 38 -16.18 6.46 -4.55
N ALA A 39 -17.19 5.87 -3.90
CA ALA A 39 -18.00 4.82 -4.50
C ALA A 39 -18.79 5.31 -5.73
N ARG A 40 -19.41 6.50 -5.66
CA ARG A 40 -20.15 7.07 -6.80
C ARG A 40 -19.24 7.38 -7.98
N TRP A 41 -18.10 8.01 -7.72
CA TRP A 41 -17.13 8.31 -8.78
C TRP A 41 -16.52 7.03 -9.37
N SER A 42 -16.22 6.03 -8.54
CA SER A 42 -15.75 4.72 -9.01
C SER A 42 -16.79 4.05 -9.92
N ALA A 43 -18.07 4.03 -9.52
CA ALA A 43 -19.16 3.50 -10.34
C ALA A 43 -19.32 4.27 -11.66
N PHE A 44 -19.15 5.60 -11.64
CA PHE A 44 -19.15 6.42 -12.86
C PHE A 44 -18.04 6.02 -13.83
N TYR A 45 -16.80 5.88 -13.37
CA TYR A 45 -15.68 5.48 -14.24
C TYR A 45 -15.80 4.06 -14.76
N ILE A 46 -16.29 3.13 -13.92
CA ILE A 46 -16.61 1.77 -14.36
C ILE A 46 -17.70 1.81 -15.43
N GLY A 47 -18.77 2.58 -15.23
CA GLY A 47 -19.83 2.76 -16.21
C GLY A 47 -19.33 3.32 -17.54
N LEU A 48 -18.46 4.33 -17.49
CA LEU A 48 -17.84 4.91 -18.69
C LEU A 48 -16.99 3.88 -19.45
N ALA A 49 -16.18 3.10 -18.73
CA ALA A 49 -15.37 2.02 -19.31
C ALA A 49 -16.25 0.94 -19.96
N LEU A 50 -17.38 0.58 -19.32
CA LEU A 50 -18.32 -0.39 -19.87
C LEU A 50 -19.02 0.14 -21.13
N LEU A 51 -19.47 1.40 -21.10
CA LEU A 51 -20.07 2.06 -22.26
C LEU A 51 -19.10 2.14 -23.44
N PHE A 52 -17.82 2.42 -23.18
CA PHE A 52 -16.81 2.44 -24.22
C PHE A 52 -16.63 1.04 -24.86
N GLY A 53 -16.61 -0.03 -24.06
CA GLY A 53 -16.53 -1.41 -24.57
C GLY A 53 -17.73 -1.82 -25.40
N VAL A 54 -18.94 -1.44 -24.97
CA VAL A 54 -20.17 -1.59 -25.76
C VAL A 54 -20.07 -0.80 -27.07
N GLY A 55 -19.52 0.41 -27.03
CA GLY A 55 -19.26 1.24 -28.21
C GLY A 55 -18.32 0.58 -29.22
N ILE A 56 -17.21 -0.02 -28.75
CA ILE A 56 -16.30 -0.80 -29.61
C ILE A 56 -17.06 -1.95 -30.29
N GLY A 57 -17.87 -2.67 -29.51
CA GLY A 57 -18.67 -3.78 -30.01
C GLY A 57 -19.62 -3.37 -31.15
N PHE A 58 -20.32 -2.24 -31.00
CA PHE A 58 -21.29 -1.76 -32.00
C PHE A 58 -20.65 -1.12 -33.23
N VAL A 59 -19.55 -0.39 -33.05
CA VAL A 59 -18.90 0.36 -34.13
C VAL A 59 -17.96 -0.53 -34.95
N THR A 60 -17.33 -1.52 -34.32
CA THR A 60 -16.33 -2.38 -34.95
C THR A 60 -16.82 -3.81 -35.09
N ASP A 61 -16.81 -4.58 -34.00
CA ASP A 61 -17.29 -5.96 -33.92
C ASP A 61 -17.30 -6.41 -32.45
N TRP A 62 -18.23 -7.30 -32.08
CA TRP A 62 -18.36 -7.78 -30.71
C TRP A 62 -17.17 -8.64 -30.24
N ARG A 63 -16.37 -9.20 -31.17
CA ARG A 63 -15.09 -9.84 -30.85
C ARG A 63 -14.13 -8.85 -30.20
N TYR A 64 -13.96 -7.68 -30.81
CA TYR A 64 -13.11 -6.62 -30.28
C TYR A 64 -13.69 -5.98 -29.01
N GLY A 65 -15.02 -5.90 -28.90
CA GLY A 65 -15.68 -5.53 -27.65
C GLY A 65 -15.37 -6.52 -26.52
N GLY A 66 -15.43 -7.83 -26.81
CA GLY A 66 -15.06 -8.89 -25.87
C GLY A 66 -13.59 -8.85 -25.46
N GLU A 67 -12.68 -8.67 -26.42
CA GLU A 67 -11.24 -8.46 -26.18
C GLU A 67 -11.00 -7.25 -25.28
N TYR A 68 -11.69 -6.13 -25.53
CA TYR A 68 -11.64 -4.95 -24.66
C TYR A 68 -12.14 -5.24 -23.25
N PHE A 69 -13.29 -5.91 -23.08
CA PHE A 69 -13.80 -6.23 -21.75
C PHE A 69 -12.87 -7.15 -20.97
N ALA A 70 -12.32 -8.17 -21.64
CA ALA A 70 -11.37 -9.09 -21.04
C ALA A 70 -10.08 -8.36 -20.64
N GLY A 71 -9.54 -7.53 -21.53
CA GLY A 71 -8.38 -6.67 -21.26
C GLY A 71 -8.65 -5.69 -20.12
N TYR A 72 -9.77 -4.97 -20.15
CA TYR A 72 -10.16 -4.00 -19.13
C TYR A 72 -10.33 -4.67 -17.77
N LEU A 73 -11.01 -5.81 -17.69
CA LEU A 73 -11.21 -6.51 -16.42
C LEU A 73 -9.88 -7.03 -15.87
N THR A 74 -9.02 -7.57 -16.74
CA THR A 74 -7.68 -8.04 -16.39
C THR A 74 -6.84 -6.89 -15.85
N GLU A 75 -6.76 -5.78 -16.57
CA GLU A 75 -6.02 -4.58 -16.15
C GLU A 75 -6.62 -3.94 -14.90
N LYS A 76 -7.95 -3.93 -14.75
CA LYS A 76 -8.62 -3.40 -13.55
C LYS A 76 -8.26 -4.22 -12.32
N ALA A 77 -8.26 -5.55 -12.47
CA ALA A 77 -7.90 -6.47 -11.40
C ALA A 77 -6.41 -6.36 -11.04
N LEU A 78 -5.51 -6.26 -12.03
CA LEU A 78 -4.09 -6.05 -11.79
C LEU A 78 -3.80 -4.65 -11.18
N SER A 79 -4.55 -3.62 -11.57
CA SER A 79 -4.41 -2.27 -11.00
C SER A 79 -4.84 -2.19 -9.53
N LEU A 80 -5.80 -3.04 -9.11
CA LEU A 80 -6.17 -3.21 -7.70
C LEU A 80 -5.02 -3.77 -6.89
N ASP A 81 -4.29 -4.74 -7.44
CA ASP A 81 -3.09 -5.30 -6.82
C ASP A 81 -2.00 -4.21 -6.68
N ASN A 82 -1.84 -3.35 -7.68
CA ASN A 82 -0.88 -2.23 -7.65
C ASN A 82 -1.19 -1.22 -6.54
N LEU A 83 -2.46 -0.99 -6.21
CA LEU A 83 -2.86 -0.06 -5.14
C LEU A 83 -2.34 -0.48 -3.77
N PHE A 84 -2.24 -1.78 -3.49
CA PHE A 84 -1.68 -2.27 -2.23
C PHE A 84 -0.20 -1.92 -2.11
N LEU A 85 0.57 -2.09 -3.19
CA LEU A 85 1.98 -1.71 -3.18
C LEU A 85 2.14 -0.20 -3.06
N PHE A 86 1.28 0.60 -3.70
CA PHE A 86 1.29 2.05 -3.52
C PHE A 86 1.06 2.43 -2.05
N LEU A 87 0.12 1.78 -1.37
CA LEU A 87 -0.13 2.02 0.05
C LEU A 87 1.11 1.67 0.90
N ILE A 88 1.78 0.55 0.63
CA ILE A 88 2.98 0.14 1.35
C ILE A 88 4.10 1.14 1.16
N ILE A 89 4.36 1.56 -0.09
CA ILE A 89 5.39 2.55 -0.39
C ILE A 89 5.09 3.86 0.33
N MET A 90 3.86 4.36 0.23
CA MET A 90 3.45 5.59 0.91
C MET A 90 3.54 5.48 2.43
N THR A 91 3.19 4.33 3.01
CA THR A 91 3.32 4.07 4.45
C THR A 91 4.78 3.98 4.86
N GLY A 92 5.62 3.31 4.07
CA GLY A 92 7.05 3.18 4.31
C GLY A 92 7.81 4.50 4.23
N PHE A 93 7.33 5.45 3.40
CA PHE A 93 7.80 6.83 3.36
C PHE A 93 7.06 7.76 4.32
N ALA A 94 6.08 7.27 5.09
CA ALA A 94 5.21 8.05 5.96
C ALA A 94 4.58 9.28 5.27
N VAL A 95 4.06 9.09 4.07
CA VAL A 95 3.39 10.14 3.30
C VAL A 95 2.12 10.58 4.05
N PRO A 96 2.01 11.87 4.41
CA PRO A 96 0.81 12.39 5.07
C PRO A 96 -0.44 12.16 4.19
N LYS A 97 -1.56 11.77 4.82
CA LYS A 97 -2.82 11.41 4.11
C LYS A 97 -3.27 12.48 3.11
N ILE A 98 -3.14 13.76 3.46
CA ILE A 98 -3.50 14.89 2.61
C ILE A 98 -2.72 14.94 1.27
N TYR A 99 -1.53 14.34 1.23
CA TYR A 99 -0.67 14.30 0.04
C TYR A 99 -0.71 12.97 -0.71
N GLN A 100 -1.26 11.91 -0.13
CA GLN A 100 -1.39 10.60 -0.80
C GLN A 100 -2.16 10.72 -2.12
N GLN A 101 -3.19 11.57 -2.15
CA GLN A 101 -3.94 11.86 -3.37
C GLN A 101 -3.06 12.39 -4.50
N LYS A 102 -2.19 13.36 -4.19
CA LYS A 102 -1.31 13.99 -5.16
C LYS A 102 -0.27 13.00 -5.65
N VAL A 103 0.32 12.24 -4.73
CA VAL A 103 1.28 11.17 -5.05
C VAL A 103 0.63 10.14 -5.99
N LEU A 104 -0.59 9.69 -5.68
CA LEU A 104 -1.32 8.73 -6.49
C LEU A 104 -1.65 9.26 -7.88
N MET A 105 -2.12 10.50 -8.00
CA MET A 105 -2.41 11.09 -9.31
C MET A 105 -1.15 11.23 -10.18
N ILE A 106 -0.04 11.67 -9.60
CA ILE A 106 1.23 11.74 -10.35
C ILE A 106 1.70 10.34 -10.73
N GLY A 107 1.57 9.37 -9.82
CA GLY A 107 1.86 7.95 -10.06
C GLY A 107 1.06 7.40 -11.24
N ILE A 108 -0.25 7.65 -11.30
CA ILE A 108 -1.13 7.23 -12.41
C ILE A 108 -0.72 7.87 -13.73
N VAL A 109 -0.34 9.16 -13.74
CA VAL A 109 0.13 9.82 -14.96
C VAL A 109 1.44 9.20 -15.44
N ILE A 110 2.39 8.94 -14.53
CA ILE A 110 3.65 8.26 -14.87
C ILE A 110 3.34 6.86 -15.40
N ALA A 111 2.49 6.10 -14.72
CA ALA A 111 2.04 4.76 -15.13
C ALA A 111 1.49 4.77 -16.56
N LEU A 112 0.56 5.68 -16.86
CA LEU A 112 -0.04 5.80 -18.19
C LEU A 112 1.02 6.10 -19.28
N ILE A 113 1.97 6.99 -18.99
CA ILE A 113 3.07 7.32 -19.92
C ILE A 113 3.96 6.09 -20.14
N MET A 114 4.37 5.42 -19.06
CA MET A 114 5.23 4.23 -19.14
C MET A 114 4.55 3.10 -19.90
N ARG A 115 3.29 2.83 -19.59
CA ARG A 115 2.47 1.82 -20.28
C ARG A 115 2.24 2.17 -21.75
N GLY A 116 1.93 3.43 -22.06
CA GLY A 116 1.87 3.92 -23.44
C GLY A 116 3.19 3.72 -24.20
N GLY A 117 4.32 3.96 -23.52
CA GLY A 117 5.65 3.69 -24.03
C GLY A 117 5.86 2.20 -24.36
N PHE A 118 5.55 1.29 -23.44
CA PHE A 118 5.63 -0.15 -23.70
C PHE A 118 4.72 -0.63 -24.82
N ILE A 119 3.50 -0.11 -24.90
CA ILE A 119 2.55 -0.45 -25.97
C ILE A 119 3.09 0.00 -27.33
N ALA A 120 3.66 1.21 -27.40
CA ALA A 120 4.26 1.74 -28.62
C ALA A 120 5.52 0.97 -29.05
N VAL A 121 6.30 0.55 -28.05
CA VAL A 121 7.49 -0.29 -28.23
C VAL A 121 7.12 -1.73 -28.65
N GLY A 122 5.96 -2.23 -28.20
CA GLY A 122 5.42 -3.54 -28.53
C GLY A 122 5.96 -4.67 -27.65
N ALA A 123 5.29 -5.83 -27.70
CA ALA A 123 5.61 -7.02 -26.89
C ALA A 123 7.03 -7.57 -27.12
N ALA A 124 7.60 -7.38 -28.33
CA ALA A 124 8.90 -7.92 -28.73
C ALA A 124 10.08 -7.40 -27.87
N LEU A 125 9.93 -6.26 -27.20
CA LEU A 125 10.98 -5.73 -26.33
C LEU A 125 10.91 -6.31 -24.91
N ILE A 126 9.77 -6.85 -24.47
CA ILE A 126 9.59 -7.40 -23.12
C ILE A 126 10.30 -8.76 -22.96
N GLU A 127 10.37 -9.55 -24.03
CA GLU A 127 11.04 -10.86 -24.02
C GLU A 127 12.51 -10.78 -23.58
N ASN A 128 13.23 -9.70 -23.91
CA ASN A 128 14.66 -9.53 -23.61
C ASN A 128 14.98 -8.95 -22.21
N PHE A 129 13.97 -8.71 -21.36
CA PHE A 129 14.16 -8.11 -20.02
C PHE A 129 13.89 -9.07 -18.87
N SER A 130 13.98 -10.39 -19.08
CA SER A 130 13.74 -11.40 -18.04
C SER A 130 14.54 -11.16 -16.74
N TRP A 131 15.77 -10.64 -16.85
CA TRP A 131 16.64 -10.31 -15.72
C TRP A 131 16.05 -9.29 -14.73
N VAL A 132 15.19 -8.40 -15.24
CA VAL A 132 14.56 -7.33 -14.48
C VAL A 132 13.62 -7.92 -13.42
N PHE A 133 12.91 -9.00 -13.75
CA PHE A 133 12.01 -9.68 -12.81
C PHE A 133 12.74 -10.27 -11.60
N TYR A 134 13.99 -10.75 -11.75
CA TYR A 134 14.79 -11.23 -10.61
C TYR A 134 15.12 -10.11 -9.63
N LEU A 135 15.57 -8.96 -10.13
CA LEU A 135 15.90 -7.79 -9.31
C LEU A 135 14.68 -7.36 -8.49
N PHE A 136 13.51 -7.35 -9.12
CA PHE A 136 12.27 -6.94 -8.48
C PHE A 136 11.70 -7.98 -7.52
N GLY A 137 11.74 -9.26 -7.86
CA GLY A 137 11.39 -10.33 -6.95
C GLY A 137 12.21 -10.26 -5.66
N ALA A 138 13.52 -10.02 -5.77
CA ALA A 138 14.39 -9.83 -4.61
C ALA A 138 14.01 -8.58 -3.79
N LEU A 139 13.74 -7.45 -4.45
CA LEU A 139 13.31 -6.22 -3.77
C LEU A 139 11.98 -6.43 -3.01
N LEU A 140 10.98 -7.04 -3.65
CA LEU A 140 9.68 -7.30 -3.02
C LEU A 140 9.80 -8.28 -1.84
N PHE A 141 10.69 -9.27 -1.95
CA PHE A 141 10.97 -10.17 -0.83
C PHE A 141 11.54 -9.43 0.38
N VAL A 142 12.46 -8.49 0.14
CA VAL A 142 13.01 -7.61 1.19
C VAL A 142 11.91 -6.76 1.82
N LEU A 143 11.02 -6.18 1.02
CA LEU A 143 9.89 -5.38 1.52
C LEU A 143 8.91 -6.24 2.33
N ALA A 144 8.59 -7.45 1.87
CA ALA A 144 7.74 -8.40 2.60
C ALA A 144 8.37 -8.75 3.97
N TYR A 145 9.67 -9.04 3.99
CA TYR A 145 10.40 -9.36 5.21
C TYR A 145 10.42 -8.19 6.21
N GLN A 146 10.66 -6.97 5.73
CA GLN A 146 10.60 -5.76 6.58
C GLN A 146 9.20 -5.56 7.16
N GLN A 147 8.15 -5.80 6.37
CA GLN A 147 6.77 -5.69 6.82
C GLN A 147 6.44 -6.68 7.96
N ILE A 148 6.93 -7.92 7.88
CA ILE A 148 6.73 -8.95 8.93
C ILE A 148 7.47 -8.57 10.21
N LYS A 149 8.66 -8.00 10.09
CA LYS A 149 9.51 -7.66 11.24
C LYS A 149 8.88 -6.60 12.14
N GLY A 150 7.82 -5.93 11.69
CA GLY A 150 7.00 -5.05 12.52
C GLY A 150 7.79 -3.86 13.07
N ASP A 151 8.81 -3.42 12.33
CA ASP A 151 9.57 -2.22 12.70
C ASP A 151 8.69 -0.99 12.44
N HIS A 152 7.72 -0.80 13.34
CA HIS A 152 6.97 0.43 13.54
C HIS A 152 7.80 1.46 14.33
N GLY A 153 9.12 1.26 14.42
CA GLY A 153 10.06 2.31 14.80
C GLY A 153 10.04 3.43 13.78
N ASP A 154 10.18 4.67 14.26
CA ASP A 154 10.20 5.93 13.50
C ASP A 154 10.39 5.75 11.97
N PRO A 155 9.38 6.06 11.13
CA PRO A 155 9.44 5.88 9.67
C PRO A 155 10.64 6.56 9.01
N SER A 156 11.27 7.51 9.70
CA SER A 156 12.54 8.14 9.30
C SER A 156 13.71 7.14 9.19
N ASN A 157 13.62 5.98 9.83
CA ASN A 157 14.71 5.04 10.06
C ASN A 157 14.63 3.73 9.25
N ASN A 158 13.67 3.63 8.33
CA ASN A 158 13.45 2.46 7.50
C ASN A 158 14.70 2.13 6.65
N ALA A 159 15.09 0.86 6.54
CA ALA A 159 16.32 0.44 5.84
C ALA A 159 16.38 0.93 4.39
N PHE A 160 15.22 0.99 3.73
CA PHE A 160 15.07 1.57 2.40
C PHE A 160 15.37 3.08 2.38
N MET A 161 14.83 3.84 3.33
CA MET A 161 15.09 5.27 3.45
C MET A 161 16.57 5.55 3.76
N ARG A 162 17.21 4.69 4.56
CA ARG A 162 18.64 4.76 4.86
C ARG A 162 19.51 4.45 3.63
N PHE A 163 19.09 3.51 2.78
CA PHE A 163 19.75 3.22 1.50
C PHE A 163 19.63 4.39 0.52
N VAL A 164 18.42 4.94 0.34
CA VAL A 164 18.19 6.07 -0.56
C VAL A 164 18.94 7.32 -0.10
N ARG A 165 18.98 7.61 1.20
CA ARG A 165 19.77 8.71 1.79
C ARG A 165 21.28 8.57 1.59
N ARG A 166 21.78 7.35 1.39
CA ARG A 166 23.21 7.11 1.13
C ARG A 166 23.61 7.49 -0.30
N ILE A 167 22.65 7.53 -1.22
CA ILE A 167 22.89 7.75 -2.65
C ILE A 167 22.43 9.16 -3.08
N LEU A 168 21.38 9.69 -2.46
CA LEU A 168 20.78 10.98 -2.82
C LEU A 168 20.75 11.96 -1.63
N PRO A 169 20.95 13.28 -1.85
CA PRO A 169 20.76 14.30 -0.82
C PRO A 169 19.26 14.52 -0.57
N VAL A 170 18.72 13.78 0.41
CA VAL A 170 17.30 13.74 0.75
C VAL A 170 17.05 14.51 2.05
N THR A 171 16.01 15.33 2.10
CA THR A 171 15.62 16.02 3.35
C THR A 171 14.95 15.07 4.34
N ASP A 172 15.19 15.30 5.63
CA ASP A 172 14.61 14.49 6.71
C ASP A 172 13.11 14.75 6.89
N GLU A 173 12.65 15.96 6.57
CA GLU A 173 11.27 16.40 6.78
C GLU A 173 10.50 16.57 5.46
N TYR A 174 9.18 16.40 5.55
CA TYR A 174 8.25 16.75 4.48
C TYR A 174 8.05 18.26 4.42
N HIS A 175 8.44 18.88 3.30
CA HIS A 175 8.20 20.29 3.03
C HIS A 175 6.89 20.52 2.27
N GLY A 176 5.79 20.01 2.83
CA GLY A 176 4.48 20.02 2.20
C GLY A 176 4.44 19.21 0.90
N ASP A 177 3.95 19.82 -0.17
CA ASP A 177 3.83 19.22 -1.50
C ASP A 177 5.03 19.49 -2.44
N LYS A 178 6.12 20.07 -1.90
CA LYS A 178 7.32 20.39 -2.67
C LYS A 178 8.10 19.12 -2.99
N LEU A 179 8.50 18.98 -4.25
CA LEU A 179 9.32 17.84 -4.74
C LEU A 179 10.82 18.03 -4.48
N THR A 180 11.27 19.28 -4.40
CA THR A 180 12.65 19.64 -4.10
C THR A 180 12.67 20.89 -3.24
N VAL A 181 13.68 21.00 -2.38
CA VAL A 181 13.94 22.21 -1.61
C VAL A 181 15.38 22.64 -1.76
N LYS A 182 15.65 23.94 -1.68
CA LYS A 182 17.01 24.46 -1.58
C LYS A 182 17.35 24.64 -0.11
N LYS A 183 18.40 23.97 0.36
CA LYS A 183 18.98 24.12 1.70
C LYS A 183 20.48 24.34 1.53
N ASP A 184 21.00 25.41 2.12
CA ASP A 184 22.42 25.80 2.08
C ASP A 184 22.99 25.89 0.65
N GLY A 185 22.25 26.53 -0.26
CA GLY A 185 22.66 26.72 -1.66
C GLY A 185 22.59 25.46 -2.55
N LYS A 186 22.38 24.27 -1.97
CA LYS A 186 22.24 23.00 -2.70
C LYS A 186 20.77 22.60 -2.85
N ARG A 187 20.44 21.91 -3.95
CA ARG A 187 19.10 21.32 -4.16
C ARG A 187 19.05 19.96 -3.48
N TRP A 188 18.06 19.78 -2.63
CA TRP A 188 17.75 18.54 -1.93
C TRP A 188 16.44 17.98 -2.46
N VAL A 189 16.38 16.66 -2.51
CA VAL A 189 15.20 15.90 -2.90
C VAL A 189 14.32 15.69 -1.68
N THR A 190 13.00 15.90 -1.80
CA THR A 190 12.10 15.62 -0.68
C THR A 190 11.64 14.15 -0.68
N PRO A 191 11.22 13.61 0.48
CA PRO A 191 10.60 12.28 0.57
C PRO A 191 9.42 12.09 -0.40
N MET A 192 8.70 13.17 -0.73
CA MET A 192 7.60 13.12 -1.69
C MET A 192 8.05 12.76 -3.11
N LEU A 193 9.15 13.35 -3.59
CA LEU A 193 9.67 13.01 -4.92
C LEU A 193 10.15 11.56 -4.97
N LEU A 194 10.84 11.09 -3.91
CA LEU A 194 11.25 9.69 -3.82
C LEU A 194 10.07 8.74 -3.86
N THR A 195 9.00 9.06 -3.13
CA THR A 195 7.78 8.25 -3.12
C THR A 195 7.17 8.17 -4.53
N ILE A 196 7.05 9.30 -5.22
CA ILE A 196 6.51 9.36 -6.59
C ILE A 196 7.36 8.52 -7.55
N VAL A 197 8.68 8.64 -7.47
CA VAL A 197 9.60 7.86 -8.31
C VAL A 197 9.48 6.37 -8.00
N ALA A 198 9.43 5.98 -6.71
CA ALA A 198 9.25 4.59 -6.30
C ALA A 198 7.93 4.00 -6.81
N ILE A 199 6.83 4.75 -6.74
CA ILE A 199 5.53 4.34 -7.27
C ILE A 199 5.59 4.14 -8.78
N GLY A 200 6.14 5.10 -9.52
CA GLY A 200 6.28 4.98 -10.98
C GLY A 200 7.18 3.80 -11.38
N PHE A 201 8.25 3.56 -10.62
CA PHE A 201 9.14 2.42 -10.83
C PHE A 201 8.45 1.09 -10.54
N ILE A 202 7.63 1.01 -9.48
CA ILE A 202 6.87 -0.20 -9.16
C ILE A 202 5.76 -0.47 -10.18
N ASP A 203 5.07 0.55 -10.68
CA ASP A 203 4.11 0.36 -11.78
C ASP A 203 4.80 -0.15 -13.05
N LEU A 204 5.99 0.37 -13.36
CA LEU A 204 6.85 -0.13 -14.44
C LEU A 204 7.12 -1.64 -14.30
N VAL A 205 7.35 -2.16 -13.09
CA VAL A 205 7.48 -3.60 -12.85
C VAL A 205 6.21 -4.34 -13.17
N PHE A 206 5.08 -3.85 -12.67
CA PHE A 206 3.79 -4.49 -12.90
C PHE A 206 3.39 -4.46 -14.37
N ALA A 207 3.81 -3.44 -15.11
CA ALA A 207 3.65 -3.36 -16.55
C ALA A 207 4.34 -4.55 -17.25
N LEU A 208 5.46 -5.06 -16.73
CA LEU A 208 6.15 -6.21 -17.33
C LEU A 208 5.35 -7.52 -17.24
N ASP A 209 4.48 -7.68 -16.24
CA ASP A 209 3.60 -8.86 -16.10
C ASP A 209 2.22 -8.62 -16.77
N SER A 210 1.67 -7.41 -16.62
CA SER A 210 0.36 -7.05 -17.15
C SER A 210 0.35 -6.85 -18.67
N ILE A 211 1.44 -6.39 -19.28
CA ILE A 211 1.49 -6.13 -20.73
C ILE A 211 1.53 -7.43 -21.54
N PRO A 212 2.39 -8.43 -21.25
CA PRO A 212 2.30 -9.73 -21.91
C PRO A 212 0.94 -10.39 -21.72
N ALA A 213 0.36 -10.28 -20.51
CA ALA A 213 -0.96 -10.81 -20.22
C ALA A 213 -2.06 -10.24 -21.12
N ILE A 214 -2.09 -8.91 -21.30
CA ILE A 214 -3.10 -8.28 -22.17
C ILE A 214 -2.83 -8.51 -23.65
N TYR A 215 -1.56 -8.60 -24.08
CA TYR A 215 -1.23 -9.00 -25.45
C TYR A 215 -1.59 -10.47 -25.73
N GLY A 216 -1.64 -11.33 -24.70
CA GLY A 216 -2.19 -12.69 -24.80
C GLY A 216 -3.71 -12.74 -25.00
N LEU A 217 -4.42 -11.66 -24.66
CA LEU A 217 -5.87 -11.52 -24.86
C LEU A 217 -6.21 -10.86 -26.20
N THR A 218 -5.37 -9.92 -26.65
CA THR A 218 -5.58 -9.21 -27.92
C THR A 218 -4.26 -8.77 -28.54
N ASN A 219 -4.17 -8.86 -29.87
CA ASN A 219 -3.04 -8.32 -30.62
C ASN A 219 -3.25 -6.86 -31.05
N GLU A 220 -4.39 -6.26 -30.72
CA GLU A 220 -4.74 -4.91 -31.14
C GLU A 220 -4.22 -3.89 -30.12
N ALA A 221 -3.11 -3.22 -30.44
CA ALA A 221 -2.50 -2.21 -29.56
C ALA A 221 -3.48 -1.10 -29.11
N TYR A 222 -4.48 -0.78 -29.93
CA TYR A 222 -5.53 0.18 -29.56
C TYR A 222 -6.41 -0.33 -28.41
N ILE A 223 -6.77 -1.61 -28.44
CA ILE A 223 -7.57 -2.24 -27.38
C ILE A 223 -6.74 -2.32 -26.10
N VAL A 224 -5.46 -2.71 -26.23
CA VAL A 224 -4.51 -2.71 -25.11
C VAL A 224 -4.42 -1.34 -24.44
N PHE A 225 -4.18 -0.28 -25.22
CA PHE A 225 -4.08 1.09 -24.70
C PHE A 225 -5.37 1.56 -24.04
N THR A 226 -6.52 1.36 -24.68
CA THR A 226 -7.79 1.85 -24.16
C THR A 226 -8.23 1.10 -22.92
N ALA A 227 -8.14 -0.24 -22.90
CA ALA A 227 -8.43 -1.05 -21.72
C ALA A 227 -7.60 -0.61 -20.51
N ASN A 228 -6.31 -0.36 -20.74
CA ASN A 228 -5.38 0.07 -19.72
C ASN A 228 -5.69 1.48 -19.19
N ALA A 229 -5.93 2.43 -20.09
CA ALA A 229 -6.30 3.80 -19.73
C ALA A 229 -7.60 3.83 -18.90
N PHE A 230 -8.63 3.11 -19.32
CA PHE A 230 -9.89 3.01 -18.58
C PHE A 230 -9.74 2.24 -17.26
N ALA A 231 -8.85 1.26 -17.18
CA ALA A 231 -8.56 0.57 -15.92
C ALA A 231 -7.95 1.51 -14.87
N LEU A 232 -7.04 2.39 -15.30
CA LEU A 232 -6.42 3.43 -14.45
C LEU A 232 -7.39 4.56 -14.06
N MET A 233 -8.42 4.83 -14.87
CA MET A 233 -9.46 5.80 -14.50
C MET A 233 -10.23 5.33 -13.26
N GLY A 234 -10.43 6.23 -12.30
CA GLY A 234 -11.10 5.93 -11.04
C GLY A 234 -10.24 5.20 -10.00
N LEU A 235 -8.96 4.94 -10.30
CA LEU A 235 -8.04 4.24 -9.38
C LEU A 235 -7.85 5.01 -8.07
N ARG A 236 -7.88 6.34 -8.13
CA ARG A 236 -7.81 7.21 -6.95
C ARG A 236 -8.98 7.00 -6.00
N GLN A 237 -10.19 6.93 -6.52
CA GLN A 237 -11.41 6.69 -5.76
C GLN A 237 -11.37 5.31 -5.13
N LEU A 238 -10.86 4.32 -5.88
CA LEU A 238 -10.70 2.97 -5.42
C LEU A 238 -9.67 2.89 -4.28
N PHE A 239 -8.57 3.64 -4.37
CA PHE A 239 -7.61 3.78 -3.27
C PHE A 239 -8.25 4.32 -1.99
N PHE A 240 -9.08 5.36 -2.05
CA PHE A 240 -9.76 5.87 -0.85
C PHE A 240 -10.85 4.95 -0.33
N LEU A 241 -11.56 4.27 -1.23
CA LEU A 241 -12.57 3.27 -0.85
C LEU A 241 -11.93 2.11 -0.09
N ILE A 242 -10.77 1.63 -0.60
CA ILE A 242 -9.97 0.59 0.03
C ILE A 242 -9.34 1.14 1.32
N GLY A 243 -8.64 2.27 1.28
CA GLY A 243 -7.98 2.89 2.43
C GLY A 243 -8.91 3.07 3.63
N GLY A 244 -10.14 3.56 3.42
CA GLY A 244 -11.14 3.68 4.49
C GLY A 244 -11.60 2.34 5.08
N LEU A 245 -11.52 1.25 4.29
CA LEU A 245 -11.74 -0.11 4.77
C LEU A 245 -10.51 -0.62 5.54
N LEU A 246 -9.31 -0.36 5.02
CA LEU A 246 -8.03 -0.81 5.55
C LEU A 246 -7.67 -0.16 6.90
N GLU A 247 -8.05 1.09 7.15
CA GLU A 247 -7.86 1.75 8.45
C GLU A 247 -8.57 1.03 9.61
N ARG A 248 -9.57 0.21 9.30
CA ARG A 248 -10.29 -0.62 10.28
C ARG A 248 -9.66 -1.99 10.47
N LEU A 249 -8.58 -2.29 9.74
CA LEU A 249 -7.95 -3.61 9.71
C LEU A 249 -6.68 -3.66 10.58
N VAL A 250 -6.79 -4.27 11.76
CA VAL A 250 -5.70 -4.55 12.71
C VAL A 250 -4.60 -5.42 12.08
N TYR A 251 -4.99 -6.35 11.20
CA TYR A 251 -4.07 -7.30 10.55
C TYR A 251 -3.61 -6.86 9.16
N LEU A 252 -3.75 -5.56 8.85
CA LEU A 252 -3.40 -5.02 7.55
C LEU A 252 -1.93 -5.29 7.17
N SER A 253 -1.03 -5.01 8.10
CA SER A 253 0.41 -5.18 7.90
C SER A 253 0.78 -6.60 7.50
N GLN A 254 0.18 -7.59 8.16
CA GLN A 254 0.40 -9.02 7.92
C GLN A 254 -0.20 -9.46 6.58
N GLY A 255 -1.42 -8.99 6.25
CA GLY A 255 -2.02 -9.26 4.95
C GLY A 255 -1.17 -8.72 3.79
N LEU A 256 -0.65 -7.50 3.94
CA LEU A 256 0.25 -6.87 2.96
C LEU A 256 1.57 -7.64 2.80
N ALA A 257 2.15 -8.12 3.90
CA ALA A 257 3.37 -8.93 3.84
C ALA A 257 3.19 -10.24 3.06
N VAL A 258 2.06 -10.92 3.27
CA VAL A 258 1.74 -12.17 2.56
C VAL A 258 1.55 -11.91 1.06
N ILE A 259 0.85 -10.84 0.71
CA ILE A 259 0.67 -10.42 -0.69
C ILE A 259 2.03 -10.10 -1.34
N LEU A 260 2.89 -9.32 -0.66
CA LEU A 260 4.23 -8.99 -1.18
C LEU A 260 5.09 -10.22 -1.38
N GLY A 261 5.13 -11.14 -0.41
CA GLY A 261 5.88 -12.38 -0.52
C GLY A 261 5.39 -13.24 -1.69
N PHE A 262 4.07 -13.32 -1.87
CA PHE A 262 3.48 -14.04 -2.99
C PHE A 262 3.85 -13.42 -4.35
N ILE A 263 3.72 -12.09 -4.50
CA ILE A 263 4.11 -11.40 -5.73
C ILE A 263 5.62 -11.56 -5.99
N ALA A 264 6.46 -11.46 -4.96
CA ALA A 264 7.90 -11.68 -5.08
C ALA A 264 8.21 -13.07 -5.66
N VAL A 265 7.58 -14.12 -5.11
CA VAL A 265 7.72 -15.49 -5.61
C VAL A 265 7.22 -15.61 -7.06
N LYS A 266 6.08 -15.01 -7.38
CA LYS A 266 5.54 -14.98 -8.74
C LYS A 266 6.54 -14.39 -9.74
N LEU A 267 7.12 -13.23 -9.43
CA LEU A 267 8.08 -12.58 -10.32
C LEU A 267 9.34 -13.42 -10.51
N VAL A 268 9.85 -14.04 -9.46
CA VAL A 268 11.01 -14.95 -9.56
C VAL A 268 10.66 -16.18 -10.39
N PHE A 269 9.46 -16.75 -10.23
CA PHE A 269 9.04 -17.91 -11.01
C PHE A 269 8.91 -17.60 -12.49
N HIS A 270 8.33 -16.44 -12.82
CA HIS A 270 8.28 -15.97 -14.20
C HIS A 270 9.70 -15.74 -14.76
N ALA A 271 10.59 -15.13 -13.97
CA ALA A 271 11.99 -14.92 -14.37
C ALA A 271 12.74 -16.23 -14.63
N LEU A 272 12.47 -17.28 -13.83
CA LEU A 272 13.03 -18.63 -14.03
C LEU A 272 12.45 -19.31 -15.26
N HIS A 273 11.16 -19.11 -15.53
CA HIS A 273 10.47 -19.68 -16.69
C HIS A 273 10.97 -19.06 -18.00
N VAL A 274 11.19 -17.74 -18.04
CA VAL A 274 11.72 -16.98 -19.19
C VAL A 274 13.24 -16.80 -19.09
N ASN A 275 13.93 -17.62 -18.31
CA ASN A 275 15.33 -17.33 -17.96
C ASN A 275 16.24 -17.26 -19.19
N GLU A 276 16.88 -16.09 -19.38
CA GLU A 276 17.88 -15.86 -20.44
C GLU A 276 19.27 -15.57 -19.86
N VAL A 277 19.41 -15.60 -18.53
CA VAL A 277 20.59 -15.06 -17.85
C VAL A 277 21.67 -16.14 -17.73
N PRO A 278 22.91 -15.90 -18.23
CA PRO A 278 23.91 -16.96 -18.39
C PRO A 278 24.32 -17.67 -17.09
N PHE A 279 24.14 -17.02 -15.94
CA PHE A 279 24.53 -17.55 -14.64
C PHE A 279 23.47 -18.45 -13.98
N ILE A 280 22.21 -18.42 -14.43
CA ILE A 280 21.14 -19.33 -13.98
C ILE A 280 20.88 -20.32 -15.10
N ASN A 281 21.00 -21.62 -14.82
CA ASN A 281 20.71 -22.69 -15.79
C ASN A 281 21.38 -22.52 -17.17
N GLY A 282 22.55 -21.88 -17.24
CA GLY A 282 23.26 -21.62 -18.49
C GLY A 282 22.56 -20.65 -19.46
N GLY A 283 21.56 -19.89 -18.99
CA GLY A 283 20.71 -19.05 -19.84
C GLY A 283 19.53 -19.78 -20.49
N GLU A 284 19.27 -21.03 -20.11
CA GLU A 284 18.14 -21.80 -20.62
C GLU A 284 16.88 -21.63 -19.72
N PRO A 285 15.68 -21.53 -20.31
CA PRO A 285 14.39 -21.56 -19.61
C PRO A 285 14.22 -22.78 -18.69
N LEU A 286 13.80 -22.56 -17.44
CA LEU A 286 13.44 -23.65 -16.52
C LEU A 286 11.95 -23.98 -16.66
N LEU A 287 11.61 -24.73 -17.71
CA LEU A 287 10.21 -25.08 -18.06
C LEU A 287 9.47 -25.90 -16.99
N TRP A 288 10.16 -26.48 -16.01
CA TRP A 288 9.54 -27.19 -14.89
C TRP A 288 8.98 -26.25 -13.81
N VAL A 289 9.37 -24.96 -13.82
CA VAL A 289 8.83 -23.96 -12.90
C VAL A 289 7.42 -23.60 -13.37
N PRO A 290 6.38 -23.79 -12.54
CA PRO A 290 5.01 -23.46 -12.93
C PRO A 290 4.84 -21.95 -13.12
N GLU A 291 4.27 -21.53 -14.25
CA GLU A 291 3.76 -20.17 -14.38
C GLU A 291 2.54 -19.99 -13.48
N ILE A 292 2.53 -18.94 -12.66
CA ILE A 292 1.39 -18.64 -11.80
C ILE A 292 0.35 -17.87 -12.62
N PRO A 293 -0.82 -18.46 -12.90
CA PRO A 293 -1.82 -17.79 -13.72
C PRO A 293 -2.41 -16.57 -13.01
N ILE A 294 -2.86 -15.60 -13.79
CA ILE A 294 -3.46 -14.35 -13.29
C ILE A 294 -4.65 -14.64 -12.36
N TRP A 295 -5.54 -15.56 -12.75
CA TRP A 295 -6.72 -15.90 -11.94
C TRP A 295 -6.34 -16.44 -10.55
N PHE A 296 -5.25 -17.21 -10.46
CA PHE A 296 -4.74 -17.72 -9.19
C PHE A 296 -4.18 -16.58 -8.34
N SER A 297 -3.42 -15.67 -8.95
CA SER A 297 -2.91 -14.45 -8.29
C SER A 297 -4.02 -13.62 -7.67
N LEU A 298 -5.05 -13.30 -8.47
CA LEU A 298 -6.21 -12.53 -8.03
C LEU A 298 -6.99 -13.23 -6.92
N THR A 299 -7.18 -14.55 -7.05
CA THR A 299 -7.86 -15.35 -6.03
C THR A 299 -7.07 -15.35 -4.72
N PHE A 300 -5.74 -15.52 -4.78
CA PHE A 300 -4.88 -15.53 -3.62
C PHE A 300 -4.87 -14.17 -2.91
N ILE A 301 -4.73 -13.07 -3.65
CA ILE A 301 -4.74 -11.71 -3.10
C ILE A 301 -6.11 -11.40 -2.50
N GLY A 302 -7.19 -11.65 -3.25
CA GLY A 302 -8.56 -11.46 -2.77
C GLY A 302 -8.87 -12.29 -1.52
N ALA A 303 -8.46 -13.56 -1.49
CA ALA A 303 -8.62 -14.42 -0.32
C ALA A 303 -7.80 -13.92 0.88
N THR A 304 -6.57 -13.47 0.66
CA THR A 304 -5.72 -12.92 1.72
C THR A 304 -6.36 -11.67 2.34
N ILE A 305 -6.87 -10.77 1.50
CA ILE A 305 -7.60 -9.58 1.96
C ILE A 305 -8.87 -9.98 2.70
N ALA A 306 -9.65 -10.92 2.17
CA ALA A 306 -10.88 -11.38 2.82
C ALA A 306 -10.58 -11.97 4.21
N VAL A 307 -9.56 -12.82 4.32
CA VAL A 307 -9.12 -13.40 5.58
C VAL A 307 -8.61 -12.32 6.54
N ALA A 308 -7.74 -11.41 6.09
CA ALA A 308 -7.24 -10.31 6.93
C ALA A 308 -8.38 -9.39 7.39
N THR A 309 -9.35 -9.13 6.51
CA THR A 309 -10.54 -8.32 6.79
C THR A 309 -11.42 -9.00 7.83
N ILE A 310 -11.78 -10.26 7.62
CA ILE A 310 -12.63 -11.04 8.53
C ILE A 310 -11.94 -11.20 9.90
N ALA A 311 -10.66 -11.61 9.91
CA ALA A 311 -9.89 -11.77 11.14
C ALA A 311 -9.81 -10.46 11.93
N SER A 312 -9.64 -9.33 11.24
CA SER A 312 -9.63 -8.03 11.90
C SER A 312 -10.99 -7.66 12.46
N LEU A 313 -12.07 -7.81 11.67
CA LEU A 313 -13.41 -7.45 12.12
C LEU A 313 -13.86 -8.32 13.33
N LEU A 314 -13.50 -9.60 13.33
CA LEU A 314 -13.75 -10.50 14.45
C LEU A 314 -13.00 -10.04 15.72
N LYS A 315 -11.74 -9.61 15.57
CA LYS A 315 -10.96 -9.10 16.71
C LYS A 315 -11.48 -7.76 17.23
N THR A 316 -11.78 -6.80 16.36
CA THR A 316 -12.33 -5.50 16.76
C THR A 316 -13.70 -5.63 17.43
N ARG A 317 -14.53 -6.61 17.03
CA ARG A 317 -15.78 -6.95 17.74
C ARG A 317 -15.52 -7.55 19.12
N GLY A 318 -14.59 -8.50 19.23
CA GLY A 318 -14.22 -9.12 20.50
C GLY A 318 -13.68 -8.13 21.53
N ASP A 319 -12.85 -7.17 21.12
CA ASP A 319 -12.32 -6.14 22.02
C ASP A 319 -13.41 -5.15 22.47
N ARG A 320 -14.38 -4.83 21.59
CA ARG A 320 -15.53 -4.00 21.94
C ARG A 320 -16.49 -4.71 22.90
N ASP A 321 -16.80 -5.98 22.67
CA ASP A 321 -17.63 -6.78 23.57
C ASP A 321 -16.95 -7.00 24.93
N LYS A 322 -15.61 -7.09 24.95
CA LYS A 322 -14.82 -7.21 26.19
C LYS A 322 -14.79 -5.88 26.96
N ALA A 323 -14.70 -4.75 26.27
CA ALA A 323 -14.82 -3.42 26.87
C ALA A 323 -16.25 -3.18 27.42
N GLU A 324 -17.29 -3.53 26.66
CA GLU A 324 -18.70 -3.40 27.10
C GLU A 324 -19.02 -4.35 28.28
N ARG A 325 -18.38 -5.54 28.36
CA ARG A 325 -18.50 -6.44 29.53
C ARG A 325 -17.66 -6.01 30.74
N ALA A 326 -16.68 -5.14 30.56
CA ALA A 326 -15.86 -4.61 31.66
C ALA A 326 -16.48 -3.34 32.28
N THR A 327 -17.56 -2.81 31.70
CA THR A 327 -18.25 -1.60 32.19
C THR A 327 -19.76 -1.80 32.25
N VAL A 328 -20.38 -1.57 33.42
CA VAL A 328 -21.86 -1.48 33.54
C VAL A 328 -22.20 -0.05 33.94
N GLN A 329 -23.02 0.64 33.13
CA GLN A 329 -23.37 2.06 33.31
C GLN A 329 -22.16 3.02 33.35
N GLY A 330 -21.06 2.69 32.67
CA GLY A 330 -19.87 3.55 32.58
C GLY A 330 -18.90 3.42 33.76
N GLU A 331 -19.21 2.57 34.75
CA GLU A 331 -18.32 2.23 35.86
C GLU A 331 -17.61 0.90 35.57
N PRO A 332 -16.29 0.78 35.82
CA PRO A 332 -15.57 -0.49 35.73
C PRO A 332 -16.16 -1.53 36.69
N ILE A 333 -16.35 -2.76 36.23
CA ILE A 333 -16.81 -3.85 37.11
C ILE A 333 -15.63 -4.31 37.96
N GLU A 334 -15.61 -3.97 39.25
CA GLU A 334 -14.71 -4.61 40.22
C GLU A 334 -15.03 -6.11 40.30
N THR A 335 -14.05 -6.95 39.98
CA THR A 335 -14.20 -8.40 40.11
C THR A 335 -13.84 -8.85 41.53
N ALA A 336 -14.34 -10.01 41.96
CA ALA A 336 -14.04 -10.54 43.29
C ALA A 336 -12.53 -10.78 43.54
N ALA A 337 -11.73 -10.85 42.47
CA ALA A 337 -10.27 -10.89 42.53
C ALA A 337 -9.66 -9.53 42.91
N ASP A 338 -10.20 -8.43 42.40
CA ASP A 338 -9.76 -7.05 42.73
C ASP A 338 -10.10 -6.69 44.19
N ALA A 339 -11.23 -7.18 44.69
CA ALA A 339 -11.63 -7.02 46.10
C ALA A 339 -10.69 -7.78 47.06
N ALA A 340 -10.14 -8.92 46.65
CA ALA A 340 -9.19 -9.69 47.46
C ALA A 340 -7.82 -9.00 47.56
N ASP A 341 -7.36 -8.37 46.47
CA ASP A 341 -6.09 -7.63 46.43
C ASP A 341 -6.17 -6.30 47.21
N ALA A 342 -7.31 -5.59 47.09
CA ALA A 342 -7.57 -4.38 47.88
C ALA A 342 -7.71 -4.66 49.39
N THR A 343 -8.22 -5.83 49.77
CA THR A 343 -8.30 -6.25 51.17
C THR A 343 -6.93 -6.65 51.71
N GLY A 344 -6.10 -7.33 50.91
CA GLY A 344 -4.71 -7.65 51.25
C GLY A 344 -3.86 -6.40 51.51
N ALA A 345 -3.99 -5.38 50.65
CA ALA A 345 -3.28 -4.11 50.78
C ALA A 345 -3.71 -3.27 52.00
N ARG A 346 -5.00 -3.29 52.37
CA ARG A 346 -5.49 -2.59 53.58
C ARG A 346 -5.06 -3.30 54.87
N THR A 347 -5.00 -4.63 54.86
CA THR A 347 -4.56 -5.40 56.03
C THR A 347 -3.06 -5.25 56.28
N SER A 348 -2.24 -5.11 55.23
CA SER A 348 -0.80 -4.85 55.40
C SER A 348 -0.50 -3.44 55.91
N ALA A 349 -1.32 -2.44 55.56
CA ALA A 349 -1.16 -1.06 56.01
C ALA A 349 -1.62 -0.84 57.47
N ALA A 350 -2.60 -1.62 57.95
CA ALA A 350 -3.03 -1.58 59.35
C ALA A 350 -2.02 -2.26 60.30
N GLY A 351 -1.36 -3.33 59.85
CA GLY A 351 -0.35 -4.04 60.65
C GLY A 351 0.97 -3.28 60.87
N SER A 352 1.26 -2.26 60.05
CA SER A 352 2.46 -1.42 60.22
C SER A 352 2.26 -0.22 61.14
N ALA A 353 1.02 0.12 61.52
CA ALA A 353 0.73 1.28 62.36
C ALA A 353 0.79 0.99 63.87
N ASP A 354 0.60 -0.27 64.30
CA ASP A 354 0.66 -0.67 65.71
C ASP A 354 2.07 -1.06 66.19
N ALA A 355 3.06 -1.16 65.30
CA ALA A 355 4.43 -1.57 65.67
C ALA A 355 5.36 -0.41 66.05
N ASP A 356 5.00 0.84 65.72
CA ASP A 356 5.84 2.03 65.98
C ASP A 356 5.48 2.78 67.28
N ALA A 357 4.51 2.31 68.07
CA ALA A 357 4.06 2.99 69.29
C ALA A 357 4.74 2.52 70.60
N ASP A 358 5.54 1.44 70.58
CA ASP A 358 6.10 0.81 71.79
C ASP A 358 7.62 0.99 71.98
N ALA A 359 8.29 1.84 71.17
CA ALA A 359 9.75 1.97 71.18
C ALA A 359 10.32 3.24 71.86
N ASP A 360 9.50 4.17 72.38
CA ASP A 360 9.96 5.51 72.78
C ASP A 360 9.71 5.86 74.27
N ALA A 361 9.85 4.87 75.16
CA ALA A 361 9.64 5.08 76.60
C ALA A 361 10.69 4.39 77.49
N ASP A 362 11.99 4.51 77.20
CA ASP A 362 13.02 4.30 78.25
C ASP A 362 14.37 4.95 77.91
N ALA A 363 14.51 6.26 78.17
CA ALA A 363 15.80 6.90 78.44
C ALA A 363 15.64 8.38 78.84
N SER A 364 15.60 8.67 80.15
CA SER A 364 16.46 9.71 80.77
C SER A 364 15.98 10.09 82.17
N THR A 365 16.78 9.75 83.18
CA THR A 365 16.78 10.45 84.48
C THR A 365 18.22 10.70 84.95
N SER A 366 18.58 12.00 84.97
CA SER A 366 19.46 12.69 85.96
C SER A 366 20.99 12.44 86.04
N PRO A 367 21.78 13.34 86.69
CA PRO A 367 21.70 14.81 86.70
C PRO A 367 23.07 15.56 86.64
N ARG A 368 22.98 16.86 86.30
CA ARG A 368 23.80 18.04 86.66
C ARG A 368 25.16 17.88 87.39
N SER A 369 26.19 18.55 86.85
CA SER A 369 27.14 19.51 87.48
C SER A 369 28.26 19.74 86.43
N SER A 370 28.98 20.85 86.25
CA SER A 370 29.25 22.09 86.98
C SER A 370 29.87 23.10 85.96
N THR A 371 29.77 24.39 86.29
CA THR A 371 30.71 25.52 86.03
C THR A 371 31.99 25.24 85.22
N ASN A 372 32.54 26.11 84.37
CA ASN A 372 32.83 27.53 84.61
C ASN A 372 33.48 28.13 83.34
N SER A 373 33.30 29.45 83.17
CA SER A 373 34.13 30.41 82.42
C SER A 373 34.11 30.41 80.89
#